data_AF-Q9ZS30-F1
#
_entry.id   AF-Q9ZS30-F1
#
_cell.length_a   1.000
_cell.length_b   1.000
_cell.length_c   1.000
_cell.angle_alpha   90.00
_cell.angle_beta   90.00
_cell.angle_gamma   90.00
#
_symmetry.space_group_name_H-M   'P 1'
#
loop_
_entity.id
_entity.type
_entity.pdbx_description
1 polymer ?
#
loop_
_entity_poly.entity_id
_entity_poly.type
_entity_poly.pdbx_seq_one_letter_code
_entity_poly.pdbx_strand_id
1 'polypeptide(L)'
;MENSDVLELDFSCVDRSMSFPDDTGDMSPQRKMGKGKIEIKRIENTTNRQVTFCKRRNGLLKKAYELSVLCDAEVALIVFSSRGRLYEYANNSVKGTIDKYKKACLDPPTSGTVAEANTQYYQQEAAKLRQQIANLQNQNRQFYRNIMGESLGDMPVKDLKNLEGKLEKAISRIRAKKNELLFAEIEYMQKRELELHNSNQFLRAKIVENERAQQHHMSLMPGSSDYELVTPHQPFDGRNYLQTNDLQPNNDYSCQDQTPLQLV
;
A
#
# COMPACT_ATOMS: atom_id res chain seq x y z
N MET A 1 36.93 25.57 -32.91
CA MET A 1 35.95 24.47 -32.86
C MET A 1 34.73 25.02 -32.12
N GLU A 2 34.13 26.12 -32.58
CA GLU A 2 33.19 26.18 -33.72
C GLU A 2 32.26 24.97 -33.75
N ASN A 3 31.18 25.07 -32.97
CA ASN A 3 29.89 24.48 -33.31
C ASN A 3 28.86 25.57 -33.08
N SER A 4 28.76 26.45 -34.07
CA SER A 4 27.65 27.37 -34.28
C SER A 4 26.48 26.55 -34.80
N ASP A 5 25.90 25.70 -33.96
CA ASP A 5 24.63 25.06 -34.28
C ASP A 5 23.56 26.15 -34.24
N VAL A 6 23.39 26.76 -35.40
CA VAL A 6 22.21 27.53 -35.77
C VAL A 6 21.04 26.58 -35.53
N LEU A 7 20.43 26.69 -34.34
CA LEU A 7 19.13 26.11 -34.08
C LEU A 7 18.18 26.77 -35.08
N GLU A 8 18.02 26.09 -36.21
CA GLU A 8 16.93 26.26 -37.14
C GLU A 8 15.66 26.02 -36.33
N LEU A 9 15.16 27.11 -35.72
CA LEU A 9 13.84 27.15 -35.10
C LEU A 9 12.88 26.91 -36.26
N ASP A 10 12.57 25.64 -36.49
CA ASP A 10 11.59 25.23 -37.48
C ASP A 10 10.24 25.78 -37.03
N PHE A 11 9.91 26.97 -37.54
CA PHE A 11 8.68 27.70 -37.25
C PHE A 11 7.49 27.12 -38.02
N SER A 12 7.62 25.93 -38.62
CA SER A 12 6.54 25.22 -39.27
C SER A 12 5.49 24.80 -38.23
N CYS A 13 4.43 25.58 -38.16
CA CYS A 13 3.15 25.06 -37.70
C CYS A 13 2.76 23.99 -38.72
N VAL A 14 2.95 22.71 -38.40
CA VAL A 14 2.46 21.59 -39.21
C VAL A 14 0.98 21.86 -39.53
N ASP A 15 0.73 22.16 -40.80
CA ASP A 15 -0.59 22.24 -41.39
C ASP A 15 -1.23 20.86 -41.24
N ARG A 16 -2.10 20.70 -40.23
CA ARG A 16 -2.98 19.54 -40.17
C ARG A 16 -4.14 19.84 -41.11
N SER A 17 -3.97 19.41 -42.36
CA SER A 17 -4.95 19.29 -43.42
C SER A 17 -6.40 19.15 -42.92
N MET A 18 -7.20 20.18 -43.13
CA MET A 18 -8.65 20.05 -43.25
C MET A 18 -9.01 20.36 -44.70
N SER A 19 -9.38 19.31 -45.43
CA SER A 19 -9.97 19.37 -46.76
C SER A 19 -11.32 20.08 -46.71
N PHE A 20 -11.50 21.11 -47.53
CA PHE A 20 -12.81 21.70 -47.84
C PHE A 20 -13.30 21.16 -49.20
N PRO A 21 -14.62 21.02 -49.43
CA PRO A 21 -15.14 20.76 -50.76
C PRO A 21 -15.06 22.01 -51.62
N ASP A 22 -14.78 21.77 -52.90
CA ASP A 22 -14.61 22.72 -53.99
C ASP A 22 -15.95 23.44 -54.27
N ASP A 23 -15.94 24.77 -54.29
CA ASP A 23 -17.03 25.55 -54.88
C ASP A 23 -16.44 26.71 -55.68
N THR A 24 -16.69 26.65 -56.98
CA THR A 24 -16.15 27.51 -58.03
C THR A 24 -16.83 28.89 -57.99
N GLY A 25 -16.07 29.97 -57.89
CA GLY A 25 -16.64 31.31 -58.03
C GLY A 25 -15.68 32.48 -57.84
N ASP A 26 -15.27 33.06 -58.98
CA ASP A 26 -14.89 34.46 -59.20
C ASP A 26 -13.56 35.01 -58.61
N MET A 27 -12.65 35.34 -59.53
CA MET A 27 -11.32 35.92 -59.28
C MET A 27 -11.41 37.44 -59.17
N SER A 28 -11.51 37.95 -57.95
CA SER A 28 -11.28 39.37 -57.63
C SER A 28 -9.90 39.54 -56.97
N PRO A 29 -9.12 40.61 -57.27
CA PRO A 29 -7.85 40.86 -56.61
C PRO A 29 -8.13 41.38 -55.19
N GLN A 30 -8.33 40.46 -54.25
CA GLN A 30 -8.49 40.78 -52.84
C GLN A 30 -7.15 41.31 -52.31
N ARG A 31 -7.06 42.64 -52.24
CA ARG A 31 -6.06 43.36 -51.46
C ARG A 31 -6.01 42.71 -50.06
N LYS A 32 -4.87 42.09 -49.72
CA LYS A 32 -4.66 41.50 -48.40
C LYS A 32 -4.92 42.57 -47.35
N MET A 33 -6.05 42.45 -46.65
CA MET A 33 -6.42 43.31 -45.53
C MET A 33 -5.25 43.31 -44.54
N GLY A 34 -4.70 44.47 -44.20
CA GLY A 34 -3.57 44.60 -43.27
C GLY A 34 -3.91 44.08 -41.86
N LYS A 35 -2.94 44.16 -40.94
CA LYS A 35 -3.14 43.76 -39.53
C LYS A 35 -4.34 44.50 -38.92
N GLY A 36 -5.48 43.82 -38.77
CA GLY A 36 -6.67 44.37 -38.13
C GLY A 36 -6.46 44.58 -36.62
N LYS A 37 -6.94 45.70 -36.09
CA LYS A 37 -6.97 45.98 -34.64
C LYS A 37 -7.96 45.02 -33.97
N ILE A 38 -7.55 44.39 -32.86
CA ILE A 38 -8.38 43.52 -32.04
C ILE A 38 -8.43 44.02 -30.61
N GLU A 39 -9.56 43.80 -29.92
CA GLU A 39 -9.71 44.14 -28.50
C GLU A 39 -8.84 43.23 -27.60
N ILE A 40 -8.33 43.77 -26.49
CA ILE A 40 -7.58 43.02 -25.48
C ILE A 40 -8.57 42.30 -24.56
N LYS A 41 -9.17 41.23 -25.08
CA LYS A 41 -10.02 40.28 -24.35
C LYS A 41 -9.80 38.86 -24.89
N ARG A 42 -10.35 37.84 -24.22
CA ARG A 42 -10.30 36.45 -24.70
C ARG A 42 -10.99 36.35 -26.06
N ILE A 43 -10.33 35.74 -27.04
CA ILE A 43 -10.92 35.47 -28.36
C ILE A 43 -11.83 34.25 -28.23
N GLU A 44 -13.13 34.41 -28.46
CA GLU A 44 -14.10 33.33 -28.29
C GLU A 44 -14.01 32.24 -29.37
N ASN A 45 -13.86 32.66 -30.63
CA ASN A 45 -13.68 31.75 -31.76
C ASN A 45 -12.39 30.91 -31.59
N THR A 46 -12.55 29.59 -31.52
CA THR A 46 -11.47 28.61 -31.27
C THR A 46 -10.38 28.65 -32.33
N THR A 47 -10.74 28.71 -33.62
CA THR A 47 -9.80 28.75 -34.75
C THR A 47 -8.99 30.05 -34.73
N ASN A 48 -9.66 31.19 -34.61
CA ASN A 48 -8.98 32.50 -34.53
C ASN A 48 -8.08 32.60 -33.30
N ARG A 49 -8.51 32.04 -32.17
CA ARG A 49 -7.72 31.97 -30.94
C ARG A 49 -6.47 31.11 -31.14
N GLN A 50 -6.58 29.95 -31.80
CA GLN A 50 -5.44 29.08 -32.06
C GLN A 50 -4.42 29.74 -33.00
N VAL A 51 -4.88 30.34 -34.11
CA VAL A 51 -4.00 31.05 -35.05
C VAL A 51 -3.32 32.24 -34.37
N THR A 52 -4.07 33.01 -33.57
CA THR A 52 -3.52 34.15 -32.82
C THR A 52 -2.53 33.70 -31.76
N PHE A 53 -2.81 32.60 -31.03
CA PHE A 53 -1.86 32.01 -30.08
C PHE A 53 -0.55 31.64 -30.76
N CYS A 54 -0.59 30.91 -31.88
CA CYS A 54 0.62 30.54 -32.61
C CYS A 54 1.43 31.77 -33.04
N LYS A 55 0.77 32.79 -33.60
CA LYS A 55 1.44 34.04 -34.04
C LYS A 55 2.02 34.83 -32.87
N ARG A 56 1.25 35.06 -31.81
CA ARG A 56 1.68 35.85 -30.63
C ARG A 56 2.75 35.13 -29.82
N ARG A 57 2.62 33.82 -29.61
CA ARG A 57 3.65 33.00 -28.96
C ARG A 57 4.98 33.11 -29.71
N ASN A 58 4.97 32.92 -31.03
CA ASN A 58 6.20 33.03 -31.83
C ASN A 58 6.76 34.46 -31.81
N GLY A 59 5.90 35.49 -31.88
CA GLY A 59 6.34 36.89 -31.75
C GLY A 59 6.97 37.18 -30.39
N LEU A 60 6.40 36.65 -29.31
CA LEU A 60 6.92 36.81 -27.95
C LEU A 60 8.26 36.08 -27.76
N LEU A 61 8.38 34.86 -28.28
CA LEU A 61 9.64 34.10 -28.27
C LEU A 61 10.76 34.87 -29.00
N LYS A 62 10.46 35.43 -30.18
CA LYS A 62 11.42 36.26 -30.91
C LYS A 62 11.84 37.50 -30.11
N LYS A 63 10.90 38.17 -29.43
CA LYS A 63 11.21 39.32 -28.60
C LYS A 63 12.03 38.97 -27.36
N ALA A 64 11.74 37.83 -26.72
CA ALA A 64 12.54 37.32 -25.61
C ALA A 64 13.98 37.02 -26.05
N TYR A 65 14.16 36.40 -27.22
CA TYR A 65 15.47 36.14 -27.81
C TYR A 65 16.23 37.43 -28.17
N GLU A 66 15.56 38.39 -28.83
CA GLU A 66 16.19 39.67 -29.16
C GLU A 66 16.67 40.41 -27.90
N LEU A 67 15.83 40.49 -26.86
CA LEU A 67 16.18 41.14 -25.60
C LEU A 67 17.39 40.48 -24.93
N SER A 68 17.39 39.15 -24.92
CA SER A 68 18.41 38.39 -24.22
C SER A 68 19.78 38.47 -24.89
N VAL A 69 19.82 38.51 -26.23
CA VAL A 69 21.05 38.68 -27.01
C VAL A 69 21.52 40.14 -27.02
N LEU A 70 20.63 41.09 -27.26
CA LEU A 70 21.00 42.51 -27.41
C LEU A 70 21.48 43.14 -26.11
N CYS A 71 20.97 42.68 -24.97
CA CYS A 71 21.25 43.27 -23.67
C CYS A 71 22.03 42.34 -22.72
N ASP A 72 22.46 41.16 -23.21
CA ASP A 72 23.05 40.10 -22.37
C ASP A 72 22.22 39.80 -21.11
N ALA A 73 20.89 39.85 -21.27
CA ALA A 73 19.95 39.70 -20.18
C ALA A 73 19.58 38.23 -20.03
N GLU A 74 19.60 37.71 -18.80
CA GLU A 74 19.08 36.38 -18.51
C GLU A 74 17.54 36.39 -18.59
N VAL A 75 17.01 35.76 -19.64
CA VAL A 75 15.56 35.70 -19.91
C VAL A 75 15.12 34.24 -19.96
N ALA A 76 13.99 33.94 -19.32
CA ALA A 76 13.26 32.69 -19.48
C ALA A 76 11.77 32.98 -19.73
N LEU A 77 11.17 32.27 -20.69
CA LEU A 77 9.76 32.37 -21.05
C LEU A 77 9.15 30.98 -21.06
N ILE A 78 8.00 30.83 -20.41
CA ILE A 78 7.23 29.57 -20.33
C ILE A 78 5.79 29.87 -20.73
N VAL A 79 5.27 29.13 -21.71
CA VAL A 79 3.90 29.28 -22.21
C VAL A 79 3.22 27.92 -22.30
N PHE A 80 2.13 27.74 -21.56
CA PHE A 80 1.26 26.58 -21.71
C PHE A 80 0.07 26.91 -22.61
N SER A 81 -0.18 26.08 -23.62
CA SER A 81 -1.44 26.17 -24.37
C SER A 81 -2.62 25.70 -23.52
N SER A 82 -3.85 26.05 -23.91
CA SER A 82 -5.07 25.53 -23.26
C SER A 82 -5.21 24.00 -23.34
N ARG A 83 -4.39 23.33 -24.17
CA ARG A 83 -4.31 21.86 -24.28
C ARG A 83 -3.16 21.27 -23.45
N GLY A 84 -2.49 22.07 -22.63
CA GLY A 84 -1.36 21.64 -21.78
C GLY A 84 -0.02 21.51 -22.50
N ARG A 85 0.07 21.81 -23.81
CA ARG A 85 1.37 21.79 -24.52
C ARG A 85 2.26 22.92 -24.02
N LEU A 86 3.48 22.59 -23.63
CA LEU A 86 4.54 23.49 -23.18
C LEU A 86 5.29 24.08 -24.38
N TYR A 87 5.55 25.38 -24.33
CA TYR A 87 6.47 26.09 -25.21
C TYR A 87 7.35 26.97 -24.35
N GLU A 88 8.66 26.85 -24.50
CA GLU A 88 9.61 27.56 -23.64
C GLU A 88 10.80 28.12 -24.43
N TYR A 89 11.44 29.11 -23.83
CA TYR A 89 12.72 29.68 -24.26
C TYR A 89 13.51 30.09 -23.03
N ALA A 90 14.82 29.81 -23.04
CA ALA A 90 15.76 30.34 -22.06
C ALA A 90 17.16 30.46 -22.70
N ASN A 91 17.95 31.45 -22.27
CA ASN A 91 19.34 31.59 -22.72
C ASN A 91 20.21 30.44 -22.21
N ASN A 92 19.98 30.03 -20.96
CA ASN A 92 20.66 28.94 -20.29
C ASN A 92 19.67 27.79 -20.09
N SER A 93 19.17 27.62 -18.87
CA SER A 93 18.09 26.68 -18.58
C SER A 93 16.96 27.37 -17.84
N VAL A 94 15.72 27.01 -18.20
CA VAL A 94 14.52 27.46 -17.49
C VAL A 94 14.64 27.18 -15.99
N LYS A 95 15.13 25.98 -15.63
CA LYS A 95 15.39 25.59 -14.25
C LYS A 95 16.39 26.53 -13.56
N GLY A 96 17.52 26.82 -14.20
CA GLY A 96 18.56 27.70 -13.66
C GLY A 96 18.07 29.12 -13.42
N THR A 97 17.32 29.68 -14.37
CA THR A 97 16.72 31.02 -14.21
C THR A 97 15.65 31.05 -13.12
N ILE A 98 14.82 30.01 -13.00
CA ILE A 98 13.86 29.86 -11.89
C ILE A 98 14.60 29.76 -10.55
N ASP A 99 15.67 28.99 -10.47
CA ASP A 99 16.44 28.82 -9.23
C ASP A 99 17.13 30.12 -8.83
N LYS A 100 17.64 30.91 -9.80
CA LYS A 100 18.19 32.25 -9.57
C LYS A 100 17.11 33.23 -9.10
N TYR A 101 15.92 33.19 -9.69
CA TYR A 101 14.76 33.97 -9.24
C TYR A 101 14.39 33.61 -7.80
N LYS A 102 14.29 32.31 -7.48
CA LYS A 102 14.01 31.85 -6.12
C LYS A 102 15.06 32.37 -5.14
N LYS A 103 16.35 32.25 -5.44
CA LYS A 103 17.43 32.80 -4.59
C LYS A 103 17.29 34.32 -4.40
N ALA A 104 17.04 35.07 -5.46
CA ALA A 104 16.83 36.52 -5.37
C ALA A 104 15.57 36.90 -4.55
N CYS A 105 14.54 36.05 -4.52
CA CYS A 105 13.36 36.25 -3.66
C CYS A 105 13.56 35.82 -2.21
N LEU A 106 14.51 34.92 -1.92
CA LEU A 106 14.90 34.52 -0.56
C LEU A 106 15.77 35.59 0.12
N ASP A 107 16.41 36.47 -0.66
CA ASP A 107 17.15 37.63 -0.18
C ASP A 107 16.36 38.96 -0.34
N PRO A 108 15.38 39.30 0.53
CA PRO A 108 14.96 40.69 0.66
C PRO A 108 15.53 41.32 1.94
N PRO A 109 16.05 42.57 1.89
CA PRO A 109 15.80 43.47 3.00
C PRO A 109 14.28 43.57 3.15
N THR A 110 13.74 43.02 4.24
CA THR A 110 12.35 43.21 4.70
C THR A 110 11.25 42.73 3.73
N SER A 111 10.92 41.43 3.74
CA SER A 111 9.55 40.89 3.93
C SER A 111 9.50 39.43 3.42
N GLY A 112 9.33 38.47 4.34
CA GLY A 112 9.29 37.05 4.02
C GLY A 112 8.15 36.68 3.07
N THR A 113 8.43 35.83 2.10
CA THR A 113 7.43 35.41 1.11
C THR A 113 6.46 34.38 1.71
N VAL A 114 5.20 34.37 1.24
CA VAL A 114 4.15 33.43 1.70
C VAL A 114 4.58 31.94 1.62
N ALA A 115 5.47 31.61 0.69
CA ALA A 115 6.02 30.26 0.53
C ALA A 115 6.97 29.84 1.67
N GLU A 116 7.76 30.78 2.21
CA GLU A 116 8.64 30.54 3.36
C GLU A 116 7.82 30.40 4.64
N ALA A 117 6.79 31.24 4.82
CA ALA A 117 5.86 31.14 5.94
C ALA A 117 5.15 29.77 5.97
N ASN A 118 4.69 29.29 4.80
CA ASN A 118 4.08 27.96 4.69
C ASN A 118 5.08 26.83 4.99
N THR A 119 6.32 26.95 4.52
CA THR A 119 7.35 25.93 4.78
C THR A 119 7.71 25.86 6.27
N GLN A 120 7.87 27.02 6.93
CA GLN A 120 8.13 27.09 8.37
C GLN A 120 6.96 26.57 9.19
N TYR A 121 5.71 26.89 8.78
CA TYR A 121 4.51 26.36 9.42
C TYR A 121 4.48 24.82 9.40
N TYR A 122 4.69 24.20 8.23
CA TYR A 122 4.70 22.74 8.13
C TYR A 122 5.87 22.10 8.88
N GLN A 123 7.03 22.76 8.92
CA GLN A 123 8.16 22.29 9.74
C GLN A 123 7.83 22.31 11.24
N GLN A 124 7.15 23.34 11.72
CA GLN A 124 6.74 23.45 13.12
C GLN A 124 5.68 22.40 13.48
N GLU A 125 4.68 22.20 12.62
CA GLU A 125 3.67 21.15 12.81
C GLU A 125 4.31 19.75 12.81
N ALA A 126 5.23 19.48 11.88
CA ALA A 126 5.96 18.23 11.86
C ALA A 126 6.81 18.02 13.13
N ALA A 127 7.40 19.09 13.69
CA ALA A 127 8.14 19.01 14.95
C ALA A 127 7.23 18.70 16.14
N LYS A 128 6.05 19.32 16.22
CA LYS A 128 5.04 19.02 17.26
C LYS A 128 4.59 17.56 17.19
N LEU A 129 4.31 17.05 15.99
CA LEU A 129 3.93 15.65 15.78
C LEU A 129 5.04 14.69 16.20
N ARG A 130 6.31 14.97 15.84
CA ARG A 130 7.46 14.18 16.29
C ARG A 130 7.58 14.14 17.81
N GLN A 131 7.38 15.28 18.48
CA GLN A 131 7.40 15.34 19.94
C GLN A 131 6.26 14.52 20.56
N GLN A 132 5.06 14.57 19.98
CA GLN A 132 3.93 13.77 20.46
C GLN A 132 4.19 12.26 20.30
N ILE A 133 4.78 11.84 19.19
CA ILE A 133 5.20 10.44 18.98
C ILE A 133 6.22 10.02 20.04
N ALA A 134 7.26 10.82 20.27
CA ALA A 134 8.28 10.52 21.27
C ALA A 134 7.68 10.42 22.68
N ASN A 135 6.76 11.33 23.04
CA ASN A 135 6.06 11.28 24.32
C ASN A 135 5.22 10.01 24.48
N LEU A 136 4.45 9.62 23.45
CA LEU A 136 3.66 8.39 23.48
C LEU A 136 4.54 7.14 23.57
N GLN A 137 5.66 7.11 22.84
CA GLN A 137 6.62 6.01 22.92
C GLN A 137 7.25 5.89 24.30
N ASN A 138 7.62 7.02 24.91
CA ASN A 138 8.15 7.04 26.27
C ASN A 138 7.10 6.61 27.30
N GLN A 139 5.86 7.09 27.19
CA GLN A 139 4.76 6.66 28.05
C GLN A 139 4.49 5.16 27.92
N ASN A 140 4.48 4.62 26.70
CA ASN A 140 4.33 3.18 26.48
C ASN A 140 5.49 2.40 27.10
N ARG A 141 6.73 2.82 26.86
CA ARG A 141 7.91 2.18 27.46
C ARG A 141 7.83 2.16 28.99
N GLN A 142 7.45 3.28 29.60
CA GLN A 142 7.29 3.36 31.05
C GLN A 142 6.13 2.48 31.53
N PHE A 143 5.00 2.48 30.82
CA PHE A 143 3.87 1.59 31.13
C PHE A 143 4.30 0.12 31.11
N TYR A 144 5.05 -0.33 30.09
CA TYR A 144 5.59 -1.69 30.03
C TYR A 144 6.47 -2.03 31.22
N ARG A 145 7.40 -1.14 31.60
CA ARG A 145 8.24 -1.35 32.80
C ARG A 145 7.41 -1.44 34.07
N ASN A 146 6.37 -0.63 34.19
CA ASN A 146 5.48 -0.63 35.36
C ASN A 146 4.68 -1.94 35.46
N ILE A 147 4.05 -2.40 34.37
CA ILE A 147 3.29 -3.68 34.40
C ILE A 147 4.20 -4.89 34.63
N MET A 148 5.47 -4.81 34.25
CA MET A 148 6.48 -5.85 34.51
C MET A 148 7.10 -5.74 35.91
N GLY A 149 6.77 -4.71 36.68
CA GLY A 149 7.31 -4.49 38.03
C GLY A 149 8.74 -3.97 38.08
N GLU A 150 9.31 -3.52 36.96
CA GLU A 150 10.72 -3.11 36.84
C GLU A 150 10.99 -1.66 37.30
N SER A 151 9.95 -0.84 37.48
CA SER A 151 10.10 0.61 37.75
C SER A 151 9.00 1.16 38.65
N LEU A 152 8.83 0.57 39.83
CA LEU A 152 7.76 0.94 40.78
C LEU A 152 8.19 1.95 41.86
N GLY A 153 9.50 2.16 42.05
CA GLY A 153 10.06 2.91 43.19
C GLY A 153 9.60 4.36 43.32
N ASP A 154 9.42 5.05 42.19
CA ASP A 154 9.01 6.46 42.15
C ASP A 154 7.51 6.64 41.91
N MET A 155 6.73 5.56 41.88
CA MET A 155 5.31 5.63 41.57
C MET A 155 4.49 5.98 42.82
N PRO A 156 3.60 6.99 42.76
CA PRO A 156 2.77 7.33 43.91
C PRO A 156 1.81 6.17 44.24
N VAL A 157 1.52 5.99 45.53
CA VAL A 157 0.70 4.87 46.05
C VAL A 157 -0.66 4.74 45.36
N LYS A 158 -1.28 5.88 45.00
CA LYS A 158 -2.55 5.88 44.26
C LYS A 158 -2.41 5.20 42.89
N ASP A 159 -1.33 5.48 42.17
CA ASP A 159 -1.09 4.91 40.84
C ASP A 159 -0.66 3.45 40.93
N LEU A 160 0.04 3.07 42.00
CA LEU A 160 0.33 1.66 42.31
C LEU A 160 -0.93 0.84 42.54
N LYS A 161 -1.87 1.32 43.35
CA LYS A 161 -3.18 0.68 43.54
C LYS A 161 -3.97 0.59 42.24
N ASN A 162 -3.91 1.62 41.41
CA ASN A 162 -4.56 1.60 40.10
C ASN A 162 -3.94 0.54 39.16
N LEU A 163 -2.61 0.41 39.19
CA LEU A 163 -1.88 -0.59 38.40
C LEU A 163 -2.21 -2.01 38.86
N GLU A 164 -2.19 -2.26 40.17
CA GLU A 164 -2.60 -3.53 40.79
C GLU A 164 -4.01 -3.93 40.34
N GLY A 165 -4.99 -3.04 40.50
CA GLY A 165 -6.37 -3.33 40.08
C GLY A 165 -6.53 -3.55 38.57
N LYS A 166 -5.70 -2.92 37.73
CA LYS A 166 -5.66 -3.19 36.29
C LYS A 166 -5.13 -4.60 35.99
N LEU A 167 -4.05 -5.00 36.66
CA LEU A 167 -3.43 -6.33 36.51
C LEU A 167 -4.36 -7.44 37.01
N GLU A 168 -4.99 -7.26 38.17
CA GLU A 168 -5.96 -8.22 38.71
C GLU A 168 -7.13 -8.46 37.74
N LYS A 169 -7.70 -7.38 37.18
CA LYS A 169 -8.76 -7.46 36.18
C LYS A 169 -8.29 -8.15 34.91
N ALA A 170 -7.08 -7.85 34.44
CA ALA A 170 -6.52 -8.47 33.24
C ALA A 170 -6.29 -9.97 33.44
N ILE A 171 -5.67 -10.37 34.54
CA ILE A 171 -5.42 -11.78 34.89
C ILE A 171 -6.74 -12.54 35.05
N SER A 172 -7.74 -11.93 35.68
CA SER A 172 -9.06 -12.54 35.85
C SER A 172 -9.73 -12.84 34.50
N ARG A 173 -9.67 -11.89 33.55
CA ARG A 173 -10.18 -12.10 32.18
C ARG A 173 -9.42 -13.20 31.44
N ILE A 174 -8.09 -13.22 31.53
CA ILE A 174 -7.26 -14.25 30.89
C ILE A 174 -7.61 -15.63 31.43
N ARG A 175 -7.74 -15.77 32.76
CA ARG A 175 -8.12 -17.04 33.41
C ARG A 175 -9.52 -17.49 32.98
N ALA A 176 -10.50 -16.58 32.98
CA ALA A 176 -11.85 -16.89 32.54
C ALA A 176 -11.87 -17.39 31.09
N LYS A 177 -11.16 -16.71 30.17
CA LYS A 177 -11.08 -17.14 28.77
C LYS A 177 -10.35 -18.47 28.60
N LYS A 178 -9.27 -18.68 29.35
CA LYS A 178 -8.55 -19.96 29.33
C LYS A 178 -9.45 -21.11 29.80
N ASN A 179 -10.24 -20.89 30.84
CA ASN A 179 -11.18 -21.89 31.34
C ASN A 179 -12.29 -22.17 30.32
N GLU A 180 -12.87 -21.13 29.72
CA GLU A 180 -13.87 -21.27 28.64
C GLU A 180 -13.36 -22.14 27.49
N LEU A 181 -12.14 -21.87 27.00
CA LEU A 181 -11.51 -22.64 25.93
C LEU A 181 -11.21 -24.09 26.37
N LEU A 182 -10.75 -24.28 27.61
CA LEU A 182 -10.48 -25.61 28.15
C LEU A 182 -11.76 -26.45 28.23
N PHE A 183 -12.88 -25.87 28.68
CA PHE A 183 -14.16 -26.57 28.71
C PHE A 183 -14.65 -26.95 27.31
N ALA A 184 -14.55 -26.03 26.35
CA ALA A 184 -14.89 -26.32 24.96
C ALA A 184 -14.07 -27.49 24.38
N GLU A 185 -12.77 -27.55 24.70
CA GLU A 185 -11.89 -28.64 24.26
C GLU A 185 -12.27 -29.98 24.92
N ILE A 186 -12.59 -29.99 26.22
CA ILE A 186 -13.05 -31.19 26.93
C ILE A 186 -14.34 -31.72 26.31
N GLU A 187 -15.33 -30.85 26.06
CA GLU A 187 -16.60 -31.24 25.43
C GLU A 187 -16.37 -31.82 24.03
N TYR A 188 -15.49 -31.21 23.24
CA TYR A 188 -15.13 -31.71 21.92
C TYR A 188 -14.49 -33.11 21.99
N MET A 189 -13.53 -33.31 22.90
CA MET A 189 -12.86 -34.60 23.09
C MET A 189 -13.83 -35.68 23.55
N GLN A 190 -14.73 -35.39 24.50
CA GLN A 190 -15.75 -36.34 24.98
C GLN A 190 -16.73 -36.75 23.88
N LYS A 191 -17.17 -35.80 23.05
CA LYS A 191 -18.04 -36.11 21.92
C LYS A 191 -17.32 -37.03 20.92
N ARG A 192 -16.06 -36.75 20.63
CA ARG A 192 -15.25 -37.56 19.71
C ARG A 192 -14.99 -38.97 20.25
N GLU A 193 -14.75 -39.11 21.55
CA GLU A 193 -14.64 -40.40 22.21
C GLU A 193 -15.91 -41.23 22.02
N LEU A 194 -17.08 -40.62 22.23
CA LEU A 194 -18.38 -41.29 22.05
C LEU A 194 -18.62 -41.74 20.60
N GLU A 195 -18.33 -40.88 19.62
CA GLU A 195 -18.45 -41.21 18.18
C GLU A 195 -17.55 -42.38 17.77
N LEU A 196 -16.30 -42.36 18.25
CA LEU A 196 -15.35 -43.46 18.02
C LEU A 196 -15.78 -44.74 18.73
N HIS A 197 -16.32 -44.64 19.95
CA HIS A 197 -16.85 -45.79 20.68
C HIS A 197 -18.00 -46.44 19.92
N ASN A 198 -18.97 -45.65 19.45
CA ASN A 198 -20.11 -46.13 18.66
C ASN A 198 -19.66 -46.77 17.34
N SER A 199 -18.72 -46.15 16.64
CA SER A 199 -18.17 -46.69 15.39
C SER A 199 -17.46 -48.02 15.61
N ASN A 200 -16.66 -48.13 16.67
CA ASN A 200 -15.99 -49.38 17.05
C ASN A 200 -17.01 -50.46 17.43
N GLN A 201 -18.07 -50.12 18.16
CA GLN A 201 -19.13 -51.07 18.51
C GLN A 201 -19.85 -51.59 17.25
N PHE A 202 -20.17 -50.70 16.30
CA PHE A 202 -20.77 -51.07 15.03
C PHE A 202 -19.87 -52.01 14.21
N LEU A 203 -18.58 -51.70 14.11
CA LEU A 203 -17.61 -52.54 13.39
C LEU A 203 -17.50 -53.93 14.04
N ARG A 204 -17.43 -54.01 15.38
CA ARG A 204 -17.42 -55.29 16.10
C ARG A 204 -18.68 -56.11 15.81
N ALA A 205 -19.86 -55.49 15.79
CA ALA A 205 -21.10 -56.18 15.44
C ALA A 205 -21.08 -56.68 13.98
N LYS A 206 -20.57 -55.89 13.04
CA LYS A 206 -20.41 -56.28 11.63
C LYS A 206 -19.42 -57.42 11.42
N ILE A 207 -18.33 -57.47 12.18
CA ILE A 207 -17.38 -58.59 12.16
C ILE A 207 -18.09 -59.88 12.57
N VAL A 208 -18.82 -59.87 13.68
CA VAL A 208 -19.57 -61.05 14.16
C VAL A 208 -20.63 -61.49 13.14
N GLU A 209 -21.33 -60.56 12.50
CA GLU A 209 -22.29 -60.87 11.43
C GLU A 209 -21.62 -61.54 10.23
N ASN A 210 -20.47 -61.02 9.79
CA ASN A 210 -19.71 -61.57 8.68
C ASN A 210 -19.12 -62.95 9.00
N GLU A 211 -18.57 -63.14 10.21
CA GLU A 211 -18.09 -64.45 10.69
C GLU A 211 -19.21 -65.49 10.67
N ARG A 212 -20.41 -65.13 11.11
CA ARG A 212 -21.59 -66.01 11.03
C ARG A 212 -21.97 -66.32 9.58
N ALA A 213 -21.98 -65.32 8.70
CA ALA A 213 -22.27 -65.52 7.28
C ALA A 213 -21.26 -66.45 6.60
N GLN A 214 -19.97 -66.33 6.94
CA GLN A 214 -18.91 -67.22 6.46
C GLN A 214 -19.07 -68.66 6.97
N GLN A 215 -19.42 -68.84 8.25
CA GLN A 215 -19.74 -70.16 8.81
C GLN A 215 -20.95 -70.80 8.11
N HIS A 216 -22.00 -70.03 7.83
CA HIS A 216 -23.15 -70.50 7.05
C HIS A 216 -22.81 -70.84 5.60
N HIS A 217 -21.95 -70.05 4.94
CA HIS A 217 -21.48 -70.32 3.59
C HIS A 217 -20.62 -71.60 3.51
N MET A 218 -19.75 -71.83 4.51
CA MET A 218 -18.95 -73.05 4.61
C MET A 218 -19.78 -74.30 4.88
N SER A 219 -20.95 -74.17 5.50
CA SER A 219 -21.88 -75.27 5.77
C SER A 219 -22.71 -75.70 4.54
N LEU A 220 -22.77 -74.88 3.48
CA LEU A 220 -23.56 -75.13 2.27
C LEU A 220 -22.76 -75.60 1.04
N MET A 221 -21.44 -75.80 1.16
CA MET A 221 -20.63 -76.41 0.09
C MET A 221 -20.68 -77.94 0.18
N PRO A 222 -21.23 -78.66 -0.83
CA PRO A 222 -21.24 -80.11 -0.82
C PRO A 222 -19.85 -80.64 -1.21
N GLY A 223 -19.11 -81.09 -0.19
CA GLY A 223 -18.03 -82.07 -0.33
C GLY A 223 -16.68 -81.56 -0.86
N SER A 224 -15.74 -81.31 0.07
CA SER A 224 -14.40 -81.88 -0.04
C SER A 224 -13.76 -81.97 1.36
N SER A 225 -13.54 -83.23 1.77
CA SER A 225 -12.60 -83.76 2.75
C SER A 225 -11.53 -82.79 3.30
N ASP A 226 -11.50 -82.74 4.63
CA ASP A 226 -10.30 -82.69 5.49
C ASP A 226 -9.20 -81.71 5.08
N TYR A 227 -9.31 -80.48 5.58
CA TYR A 227 -8.11 -79.77 6.03
C TYR A 227 -8.39 -78.99 7.33
N GLU A 228 -7.64 -79.42 8.34
CA GLU A 228 -7.32 -78.79 9.61
C GLU A 228 -7.52 -77.25 9.65
N LEU A 229 -8.51 -76.79 10.44
CA LEU A 229 -8.63 -75.38 10.82
C LEU A 229 -7.96 -75.18 12.17
N VAL A 230 -6.72 -74.69 12.15
CA VAL A 230 -6.04 -74.13 13.32
C VAL A 230 -6.76 -72.84 13.70
N THR A 231 -7.47 -72.87 14.83
CA THR A 231 -8.08 -71.69 15.44
C THR A 231 -7.17 -71.18 16.57
N PRO A 232 -6.58 -69.97 16.48
CA PRO A 232 -6.11 -69.26 17.66
C PRO A 232 -6.99 -68.03 17.88
N HIS A 233 -8.15 -68.20 18.53
CA HIS A 233 -8.85 -67.05 19.12
C HIS A 233 -8.29 -66.83 20.53
N GLN A 234 -7.19 -66.08 20.61
CA GLN A 234 -6.85 -65.36 21.84
C GLN A 234 -7.89 -64.25 22.04
N PRO A 235 -8.51 -64.12 23.22
CA PRO A 235 -9.33 -62.96 23.52
C PRO A 235 -8.41 -61.73 23.54
N PHE A 236 -8.72 -60.74 22.71
CA PHE A 236 -8.04 -59.45 22.71
C PHE A 236 -8.31 -58.75 24.05
N ASP A 237 -7.41 -58.95 25.02
CA ASP A 237 -7.47 -58.35 26.35
C ASP A 237 -7.17 -56.85 26.23
N GLY A 238 -8.20 -56.02 26.34
CA GLY A 238 -8.12 -54.56 26.24
C GLY A 238 -7.54 -53.87 27.48
N ARG A 239 -6.84 -54.60 28.35
CA ARG A 239 -6.20 -54.07 29.56
C ARG A 239 -4.69 -53.99 29.40
N ASN A 240 -4.23 -52.86 28.84
CA ASN A 240 -3.02 -52.10 29.21
C ASN A 240 -2.46 -51.41 27.98
N TYR A 241 -2.50 -50.07 27.98
CA TYR A 241 -1.32 -49.22 27.77
C TYR A 241 -1.74 -47.76 27.99
N LEU A 242 -1.73 -47.34 29.26
CA LEU A 242 -1.30 -45.99 29.61
C LEU A 242 -0.08 -46.16 30.50
N GLN A 243 1.07 -46.45 29.86
CA GLN A 243 2.36 -46.26 30.48
C GLN A 243 2.75 -44.81 30.20
N THR A 244 2.32 -43.88 31.06
CA THR A 244 2.91 -42.55 31.09
C THR A 244 4.30 -42.66 31.72
N ASN A 245 5.35 -42.72 30.90
CA ASN A 245 6.64 -42.13 31.24
C ASN A 245 7.54 -42.02 30.01
N ASP A 246 8.20 -40.86 29.95
CA ASP A 246 9.31 -40.48 29.09
C ASP A 246 9.04 -40.17 27.61
N LEU A 247 8.55 -38.95 27.35
CA LEU A 247 9.14 -38.11 26.29
C LEU A 247 9.22 -36.64 26.76
N GLN A 248 10.46 -36.14 26.83
CA GLN A 248 10.85 -34.75 27.02
C GLN A 248 10.21 -33.80 25.98
N PRO A 249 10.15 -32.48 26.26
CA PRO A 249 9.50 -31.51 25.41
C PRO A 249 10.40 -31.15 24.22
N ASN A 250 10.04 -31.61 23.02
CA ASN A 250 10.57 -31.02 21.80
C ASN A 250 9.60 -29.95 21.30
N ASN A 251 10.00 -28.71 21.54
CA ASN A 251 9.78 -27.60 20.62
C ASN A 251 10.00 -28.07 19.19
N ASP A 252 9.03 -27.84 18.30
CA ASP A 252 9.24 -27.25 16.98
C ASP A 252 7.92 -27.26 16.20
N TYR A 253 7.11 -26.22 16.39
CA TYR A 253 6.25 -25.74 15.32
C TYR A 253 6.96 -24.57 14.65
N SER A 254 7.75 -24.89 13.63
CA SER A 254 8.16 -23.93 12.60
C SER A 254 6.94 -23.61 11.74
N CYS A 255 6.30 -22.47 11.99
CA CYS A 255 5.55 -21.75 10.97
C CYS A 255 6.34 -20.46 10.66
N GLN A 256 7.03 -20.47 9.53
CA GLN A 256 7.63 -19.30 8.92
C GLN A 256 6.51 -18.34 8.51
N ASP A 257 6.50 -17.15 9.10
CA ASP A 257 6.15 -15.92 8.39
C ASP A 257 6.93 -14.76 9.00
N GLN A 258 8.05 -14.44 8.36
CA GLN A 258 8.73 -13.17 8.54
C GLN A 258 7.93 -12.09 7.81
N THR A 259 7.45 -11.08 8.54
CA THR A 259 7.22 -9.76 7.95
C THR A 259 8.12 -8.75 8.69
N PRO A 260 9.13 -8.18 8.02
CA PRO A 260 9.85 -7.03 8.54
C PRO A 260 9.08 -5.78 8.12
N LEU A 261 8.52 -5.03 9.08
CA LEU A 261 8.18 -3.63 8.87
C LEU A 261 8.99 -2.78 9.83
N GLN A 262 10.20 -2.50 9.38
CA GLN A 262 11.00 -1.36 9.76
C GLN A 262 10.39 -0.14 9.05
N LEU A 263 9.88 0.82 9.81
CA LEU A 263 9.65 2.17 9.30
C LEU A 263 10.54 3.13 10.10
N VAL A 264 11.65 3.50 9.45
CA VAL A 264 12.29 4.81 9.55
C VAL A 264 11.54 5.74 8.62
#